data_AF-X1IEL1-F1
#
_entry.id   AF-X1IEL1-F1
#
_cell.length_a   1.000
_cell.length_b   1.000
_cell.length_c   1.000
_cell.angle_alpha   90.00
_cell.angle_beta   90.00
_cell.angle_gamma   90.00
#
_symmetry.space_group_name_H-M   'P 1'
#
loop_
_entity.id
_entity.type
_entity.pdbx_description
1 polymer ?
#
loop_
_entity_poly.entity_id
_entity_poly.type
_entity_poly.pdbx_seq_one_letter_code
_entity_poly.pdbx_strand_id
1 'polypeptide(L)'
;DRPTPVSLDTFTNFCAGNAKADKPRVMPYIRFARNYAATTINTEYRMSHELGNTKYEWENMSWDLKAKEALILEAIGVEPDANQRLKEVWVELGGVEYPIDRWDCRYQFNELPIGGPADGGIINYQGPRILEKKYLTTEELAEIRVIDNGTSIPVASPFLIALWAKRVELA
;
A
#
# COMPACT_ATOMS: atom_id res chain seq x y z
N ASP A 1 2.29 -36.34 -7.63
CA ASP A 1 1.27 -35.83 -8.57
C ASP A 1 0.37 -36.95 -9.05
N ARG A 2 -0.92 -36.92 -8.71
CA ARG A 2 -1.90 -37.85 -9.28
C ARG A 2 -2.60 -37.12 -10.44
N PRO A 3 -2.54 -37.62 -11.68
CA PRO A 3 -3.23 -36.97 -12.79
C PRO A 3 -4.74 -37.03 -12.55
N THR A 4 -5.39 -35.87 -12.55
CA THR A 4 -6.86 -35.77 -12.47
C THR A 4 -7.44 -36.26 -13.80
N PRO A 5 -8.34 -37.26 -13.80
CA PRO A 5 -8.99 -37.74 -15.01
C PRO A 5 -9.76 -36.60 -15.68
N VAL A 6 -9.58 -36.43 -17.00
CA VAL A 6 -10.30 -35.43 -17.80
C VAL A 6 -11.73 -35.94 -18.04
N SER A 7 -12.72 -35.25 -17.49
CA SER A 7 -14.15 -35.43 -17.76
C SER A 7 -14.82 -34.07 -17.92
N LEU A 8 -16.08 -34.03 -18.38
CA LEU A 8 -16.84 -32.78 -18.47
C LEU A 8 -16.98 -32.10 -17.09
N ASP A 9 -17.06 -32.90 -16.03
CA ASP A 9 -17.19 -32.45 -14.64
C ASP A 9 -15.88 -31.92 -14.07
N THR A 10 -14.72 -32.45 -14.50
CA THR A 10 -13.40 -32.00 -14.04
C THR A 10 -12.75 -30.99 -14.98
N PHE A 11 -13.33 -30.76 -16.17
CA PHE A 11 -12.83 -29.82 -17.16
C PHE A 11 -12.69 -28.39 -16.62
N THR A 12 -13.58 -28.01 -15.68
CA THR A 12 -13.55 -26.70 -15.05
C THR A 12 -12.41 -26.49 -14.07
N ASN A 13 -11.76 -27.56 -13.63
CA ASN A 13 -10.74 -27.52 -12.59
C ASN A 13 -9.32 -27.44 -13.17
N PHE A 14 -9.17 -27.46 -14.50
CA PHE A 14 -7.85 -27.42 -15.14
C PHE A 14 -7.21 -26.04 -15.13
N CYS A 15 -5.89 -26.05 -14.98
CA CYS A 15 -5.06 -24.87 -14.82
C CYS A 15 -4.85 -24.08 -16.15
N ALA A 16 -5.89 -23.77 -16.94
CA ALA A 16 -5.73 -23.11 -18.26
C ALA A 16 -6.74 -21.99 -18.60
N GLY A 17 -7.38 -21.38 -17.58
CA GLY A 17 -8.17 -20.14 -17.78
C GLY A 17 -9.67 -20.31 -17.53
N ASN A 18 -10.07 -21.37 -16.84
CA ASN A 18 -11.45 -21.52 -16.37
C ASN A 18 -11.67 -20.72 -15.07
N ALA A 19 -12.79 -20.01 -14.98
CA ALA A 19 -13.16 -19.19 -13.82
C ALA A 19 -13.43 -20.01 -12.53
N LYS A 20 -13.62 -21.34 -12.64
CA LYS A 20 -13.86 -22.26 -11.52
C LYS A 20 -12.63 -23.08 -11.09
N ALA A 21 -11.47 -22.91 -11.74
CA ALA A 21 -10.27 -23.64 -11.37
C ALA A 21 -9.69 -23.08 -10.05
N ASP A 22 -9.16 -23.96 -9.19
CA ASP A 22 -8.44 -23.67 -7.93
C ASP A 22 -7.10 -22.96 -8.19
N LYS A 23 -7.14 -21.84 -8.92
CA LYS A 23 -5.99 -21.02 -9.25
C LYS A 23 -5.90 -19.87 -8.25
N PRO A 24 -4.68 -19.46 -7.87
CA PRO A 24 -4.54 -18.23 -7.12
C PRO A 24 -5.09 -17.06 -7.96
N ARG A 25 -6.05 -16.33 -7.41
CA ARG A 25 -6.61 -15.14 -8.05
C ARG A 25 -5.71 -13.96 -7.73
N VAL A 26 -5.06 -13.40 -8.75
CA VAL A 26 -4.20 -12.22 -8.62
C VAL A 26 -4.97 -11.02 -9.16
N MET A 27 -5.25 -10.03 -8.30
CA MET A 27 -6.03 -8.85 -8.62
C MET A 27 -5.22 -7.58 -8.39
N PRO A 28 -5.38 -6.54 -9.22
CA PRO A 28 -4.82 -5.23 -8.90
C PRO A 28 -5.45 -4.71 -7.61
N TYR A 29 -4.61 -4.17 -6.74
CA TYR A 29 -5.03 -3.59 -5.47
C TYR A 29 -4.47 -2.18 -5.39
N ILE A 30 -5.36 -1.21 -5.59
CA ILE A 30 -5.01 0.21 -5.63
C ILE A 30 -5.76 0.90 -4.49
N ARG A 31 -5.02 1.62 -3.65
CA ARG A 31 -5.59 2.45 -2.59
C ARG A 31 -4.90 3.79 -2.56
N PHE A 32 -5.60 4.79 -2.03
CA PHE A 32 -5.00 6.03 -1.58
C PHE A 32 -5.70 6.50 -0.31
N ALA A 33 -5.00 7.26 0.52
CA ALA A 33 -5.49 7.72 1.80
C ALA A 33 -4.90 9.09 2.12
N ARG A 34 -5.68 9.93 2.80
CA ARG A 34 -5.22 11.16 3.44
C ARG A 34 -5.38 11.03 4.94
N ASN A 35 -4.54 11.70 5.72
CA ASN A 35 -4.75 11.74 7.16
C ASN A 35 -6.06 12.46 7.49
N TYR A 36 -6.87 11.82 8.32
CA TYR A 36 -8.16 12.34 8.79
C TYR A 36 -8.12 12.80 10.26
N ALA A 37 -7.08 12.42 10.99
CA ALA A 37 -6.73 12.99 12.28
C ALA A 37 -5.41 13.78 12.17
N ALA A 38 -5.19 14.70 13.10
CA ALA A 38 -3.91 15.37 13.21
C ALA A 38 -2.85 14.40 13.75
N THR A 39 -1.60 14.49 13.28
CA THR A 39 -0.53 13.68 13.87
C THR A 39 -0.18 14.17 15.27
N THR A 40 0.32 13.28 16.11
CA THR A 40 0.95 13.67 17.36
C THR A 40 2.45 13.81 17.12
N ILE A 41 3.04 14.90 17.62
CA ILE A 41 4.45 15.25 17.43
C ILE A 41 5.36 14.04 17.71
N ASN A 42 6.25 13.72 16.76
CA ASN A 42 7.22 12.63 16.85
C ASN A 42 6.63 11.27 17.27
N THR A 43 5.36 11.05 16.98
CA THR A 43 4.66 9.80 17.29
C THR A 43 4.27 9.10 16.01
N GLU A 44 4.40 7.78 15.99
CA GLU A 44 4.00 6.99 14.83
C GLU A 44 2.51 7.15 14.54
N TYR A 45 2.21 7.45 13.29
CA TYR A 45 0.86 7.61 12.80
C TYR A 45 0.55 6.46 11.85
N ARG A 46 -0.29 5.53 12.32
CA ARG A 46 -0.77 4.38 11.55
C ARG A 46 -1.89 4.81 10.62
N MET A 47 -1.76 4.52 9.32
CA MET A 47 -2.78 4.86 8.32
C MET A 47 -3.97 3.88 8.37
N SER A 48 -4.67 3.85 9.50
CA SER A 48 -5.75 2.91 9.79
C SER A 48 -7.10 3.60 9.95
N HIS A 49 -8.13 3.02 9.32
CA HIS A 49 -9.51 3.48 9.49
C HIS A 49 -10.04 3.21 10.90
N GLU A 50 -9.67 2.06 11.49
CA GLU A 50 -10.12 1.65 12.82
C GLU A 50 -9.64 2.61 13.92
N LEU A 51 -8.49 3.28 13.69
CA LEU A 51 -7.94 4.30 14.58
C LEU A 51 -8.51 5.70 14.32
N GLY A 52 -9.40 5.87 13.34
CA GLY A 52 -9.92 7.16 12.91
C GLY A 52 -8.91 8.01 12.13
N ASN A 53 -7.82 7.41 11.67
CA ASN A 53 -6.72 8.10 11.00
C ASN A 53 -6.93 8.28 9.50
N THR A 54 -7.91 7.58 8.90
CA THR A 54 -8.38 7.75 7.53
C THR A 54 -9.89 7.95 7.51
N LYS A 55 -10.42 8.63 6.48
CA LYS A 55 -11.81 9.07 6.47
C LYS A 55 -12.76 7.93 6.14
N TYR A 56 -12.41 7.11 5.16
CA TYR A 56 -13.25 6.02 4.67
C TYR A 56 -12.58 4.65 4.83
N GLU A 57 -13.38 3.60 4.96
CA GLU A 57 -12.89 2.22 5.10
C GLU A 57 -12.02 1.77 3.91
N TRP A 58 -12.35 2.20 2.69
CA TRP A 58 -11.56 1.88 1.50
C TRP A 58 -10.20 2.60 1.48
N GLU A 59 -10.01 3.66 2.27
CA GLU A 59 -8.73 4.34 2.48
C GLU A 59 -7.86 3.62 3.53
N ASN A 60 -8.34 2.53 4.15
CA ASN A 60 -7.56 1.81 5.16
C ASN A 60 -6.26 1.26 4.54
N MET A 61 -5.11 1.64 5.10
CA MET A 61 -3.79 1.14 4.72
C MET A 61 -3.21 0.22 5.81
N SER A 62 -4.11 -0.42 6.56
CA SER A 62 -3.84 -1.52 7.48
C SER A 62 -4.62 -2.74 7.01
N TRP A 63 -3.94 -3.87 6.87
CA TRP A 63 -4.48 -5.10 6.31
C TRP A 63 -4.16 -6.26 7.25
N ASP A 64 -5.20 -6.78 7.88
CA ASP A 64 -5.13 -8.02 8.66
C ASP A 64 -5.39 -9.20 7.71
N LEU A 65 -4.32 -9.64 7.03
CA LEU A 65 -4.39 -10.67 6.00
C LEU A 65 -4.70 -12.03 6.63
N LYS A 66 -5.72 -12.72 6.11
CA LYS A 66 -6.12 -14.04 6.61
C LYS A 66 -5.39 -15.16 5.88
N ALA A 67 -5.60 -16.38 6.37
CA ALA A 67 -5.12 -17.59 5.71
C ALA A 67 -5.53 -17.57 4.23
N LYS A 68 -4.57 -17.88 3.35
CA LYS A 68 -4.72 -17.83 1.88
C LYS A 68 -4.81 -16.44 1.25
N GLU A 69 -4.51 -15.37 1.98
CA GLU A 69 -4.40 -14.03 1.43
C GLU A 69 -2.95 -13.54 1.41
N ALA A 70 -2.55 -12.92 0.31
CA ALA A 70 -1.27 -12.25 0.19
C ALA A 70 -1.43 -10.86 -0.40
N LEU A 71 -0.53 -9.95 -0.02
CA LEU A 71 -0.37 -8.66 -0.66
C LEU A 71 1.08 -8.50 -1.16
N ILE A 72 1.22 -8.14 -2.42
CA ILE A 72 2.51 -7.79 -3.03
C ILE A 72 2.51 -6.29 -3.29
N LEU A 73 3.26 -5.54 -2.49
CA LEU A 73 3.40 -4.09 -2.62
C LEU A 73 4.39 -3.80 -3.75
N GLU A 74 3.93 -3.12 -4.79
CA GLU A 74 4.73 -2.85 -6.00
C GLU A 74 5.16 -1.38 -6.11
N ALA A 75 4.30 -0.44 -5.73
CA ALA A 75 4.60 0.98 -5.78
C ALA A 75 3.92 1.75 -4.64
N ILE A 76 4.65 2.72 -4.08
CA ILE A 76 4.14 3.65 -3.06
C ILE A 76 4.42 5.07 -3.54
N GLY A 77 3.41 5.93 -3.40
CA GLY A 77 3.47 7.34 -3.76
C GLY A 77 3.03 8.17 -2.58
N VAL A 78 3.73 9.27 -2.34
CA VAL A 78 3.53 10.17 -1.23
C VAL A 78 3.49 11.58 -1.77
N GLU A 79 2.41 12.29 -1.43
CA GLU A 79 2.31 13.73 -1.53
C GLU A 79 2.42 14.28 -0.11
N PRO A 80 3.52 14.96 0.25
CA PRO A 80 3.65 15.52 1.59
C PRO A 80 2.63 16.63 1.82
N ASP A 81 2.41 16.97 3.09
CA ASP A 81 1.61 18.15 3.42
C ASP A 81 2.26 19.43 2.88
N ALA A 82 1.46 20.47 2.69
CA ALA A 82 1.92 21.73 2.13
C ALA A 82 3.07 22.40 2.93
N ASN A 83 3.19 22.09 4.23
CA ASN A 83 4.24 22.63 5.10
C ASN A 83 5.44 21.69 5.25
N GLN A 84 5.49 20.57 4.52
CA GLN A 84 6.61 19.62 4.49
C GLN A 84 6.99 19.06 5.86
N ARG A 85 5.98 18.76 6.67
CA ARG A 85 6.10 18.21 8.01
C ARG A 85 6.13 16.69 8.02
N LEU A 86 5.60 16.03 6.98
CA LEU A 86 5.77 14.60 6.79
C LEU A 86 7.27 14.28 6.60
N LYS A 87 7.84 13.54 7.56
CA LYS A 87 9.28 13.23 7.57
C LYS A 87 9.55 11.90 6.89
N GLU A 88 9.00 10.82 7.45
CA GLU A 88 9.30 9.46 7.01
C GLU A 88 8.03 8.64 6.83
N VAL A 89 8.08 7.71 5.89
CA VAL A 89 7.07 6.69 5.63
C VAL A 89 7.75 5.32 5.60
N TRP A 90 7.09 4.30 6.12
CA TRP A 90 7.54 2.92 6.05
C TRP A 90 6.35 1.95 6.01
N VAL A 91 6.63 0.70 5.70
CA VAL A 91 5.67 -0.39 5.84
C VAL A 91 6.06 -1.25 7.03
N GLU A 92 5.09 -1.67 7.83
CA GLU A 92 5.28 -2.67 8.87
C GLU A 92 4.57 -3.95 8.44
N LEU A 93 5.31 -5.06 8.34
CA LEU A 93 4.80 -6.36 7.92
C LEU A 93 5.10 -7.36 9.04
N GLY A 94 4.08 -7.92 9.66
CA GLY A 94 4.26 -8.88 10.76
C GLY A 94 5.00 -8.33 11.97
N GLY A 95 4.94 -7.01 12.20
CA GLY A 95 5.67 -6.34 13.27
C GLY A 95 7.14 -6.01 12.93
N VAL A 96 7.54 -6.17 11.67
CA VAL A 96 8.88 -5.82 11.19
C VAL A 96 8.79 -4.62 10.24
N GLU A 97 9.62 -3.60 10.48
CA GLU A 97 9.69 -2.41 9.65
C GLU A 97 10.50 -2.63 8.36
N TYR A 98 9.97 -2.10 7.26
CA TYR A 98 10.66 -2.06 5.97
C TYR A 98 10.50 -0.70 5.26
N PRO A 99 11.58 -0.19 4.63
CA PRO A 99 12.95 -0.72 4.68
C PRO A 99 13.56 -0.50 6.08
N ILE A 100 14.78 -1.01 6.30
CA ILE A 100 15.54 -0.75 7.54
C ILE A 100 15.71 0.77 7.73
N ASP A 101 16.06 1.46 6.66
CA ASP A 101 16.06 2.92 6.60
C ASP A 101 14.71 3.37 6.01
N ARG A 102 13.91 4.06 6.82
CA ARG A 102 12.58 4.56 6.42
C ARG A 102 12.72 5.55 5.27
N TRP A 103 11.72 5.62 4.38
CA TRP A 103 11.76 6.52 3.23
C TRP A 103 11.56 7.97 3.66
N ASP A 104 12.47 8.86 3.25
CA ASP A 104 12.29 10.30 3.45
C ASP A 104 11.21 10.82 2.49
N CYS A 105 10.20 11.47 3.03
CA CYS A 105 9.04 11.94 2.27
C CYS A 105 8.87 13.46 2.31
N ARG A 106 9.87 14.21 2.82
CA ARG A 106 9.87 15.68 2.76
C ARG A 106 9.95 16.12 1.31
N TYR A 107 9.23 17.17 0.91
CA TYR A 107 9.03 17.54 -0.50
C TYR A 107 10.31 17.60 -1.36
N GLN A 108 11.41 18.15 -0.85
CA GLN A 108 12.67 18.27 -1.59
C GLN A 108 13.47 16.96 -1.68
N PHE A 109 13.20 16.01 -0.80
CA PHE A 109 13.92 14.75 -0.66
C PHE A 109 13.01 13.54 -0.86
N ASN A 110 11.79 13.76 -1.34
CA ASN A 110 10.75 12.75 -1.35
C ASN A 110 11.20 11.55 -2.20
N GLU A 111 11.53 10.47 -1.51
CA GLU A 111 11.97 9.23 -2.12
C GLU A 111 10.79 8.48 -2.71
N LEU A 112 9.54 8.81 -2.39
CA LEU A 112 8.35 8.17 -2.90
C LEU A 112 7.41 9.19 -3.56
N PRO A 113 7.81 9.91 -4.62
CA PRO A 113 6.92 10.89 -5.25
C PRO A 113 5.71 10.19 -5.89
N ILE A 114 4.53 10.83 -5.83
CA ILE A 114 3.33 10.40 -6.56
C ILE A 114 3.17 11.05 -7.95
N GLY A 115 4.09 11.95 -8.30
CA GLY A 115 4.11 12.69 -9.56
C GLY A 115 3.65 14.15 -9.44
N GLY A 116 4.02 14.96 -10.43
CA GLY A 116 3.72 16.40 -10.48
C GLY A 116 2.50 16.73 -11.36
N PRO A 117 2.05 18.01 -11.38
CA PRO A 117 0.95 18.43 -12.23
C PRO A 117 1.18 18.07 -13.71
N ALA A 118 0.12 17.57 -14.35
CA ALA A 118 0.17 17.05 -15.72
C ALA A 118 0.50 18.12 -16.79
N ASP A 119 0.29 19.39 -16.47
CA ASP A 119 0.46 20.57 -17.34
C ASP A 119 1.79 21.31 -17.12
N GLY A 120 2.70 20.78 -16.29
CA GLY A 120 3.99 21.39 -15.96
C GLY A 120 5.02 21.47 -17.11
N GLY A 121 4.63 21.23 -18.36
CA GLY A 121 5.43 21.47 -19.57
C GLY A 121 6.66 20.57 -19.79
N ILE A 122 6.97 19.67 -18.86
CA ILE A 122 8.12 18.76 -18.89
C ILE A 122 7.61 17.33 -18.67
N ILE A 123 8.30 16.33 -19.23
CA ILE A 123 8.05 14.91 -18.92
C ILE A 123 8.29 14.72 -17.41
N ASN A 124 7.21 14.76 -16.65
CA ASN A 124 7.22 14.60 -15.20
C ASN A 124 6.94 13.14 -14.85
N TYR A 125 7.48 12.68 -13.72
CA TYR A 125 7.06 11.42 -13.13
C TYR A 125 5.56 11.48 -12.84
N GLN A 126 4.83 10.41 -13.15
CA GLN A 126 3.38 10.31 -12.98
C GLN A 126 3.03 9.00 -12.29
N GLY A 127 2.31 9.09 -11.17
CA GLY A 127 1.88 7.95 -10.37
C GLY A 127 2.84 7.60 -9.22
N PRO A 128 2.49 6.61 -8.40
CA PRO A 128 3.32 6.11 -7.29
C PRO A 128 4.67 5.54 -7.74
N ARG A 129 5.74 5.83 -6.99
CA ARG A 129 7.09 5.27 -7.22
C ARG A 129 7.09 3.75 -7.10
N ILE A 130 7.54 3.08 -8.16
CA ILE A 130 7.81 1.64 -8.13
C ILE A 130 8.94 1.37 -7.13
N LEU A 131 8.68 0.47 -6.18
CA LEU A 131 9.66 0.08 -5.17
C LEU A 131 10.77 -0.75 -5.80
N GLU A 132 12.01 -0.46 -5.44
CA GLU A 132 13.17 -1.24 -5.91
C GLU A 132 13.10 -2.69 -5.43
N LYS A 133 12.58 -2.88 -4.22
CA LYS A 133 12.25 -4.18 -3.65
C LYS A 133 10.74 -4.24 -3.42
N LYS A 134 10.09 -5.22 -4.04
CA LYS A 134 8.68 -5.51 -3.79
C LYS A 134 8.56 -6.25 -2.46
N TYR A 135 7.54 -5.92 -1.69
CA TYR A 135 7.30 -6.57 -0.41
C TYR A 135 6.12 -7.53 -0.54
N LEU A 136 6.32 -8.76 -0.11
CA LEU A 136 5.28 -9.78 -0.01
C LEU A 136 4.95 -9.97 1.47
N THR A 137 3.66 -9.98 1.79
CA THR A 137 3.15 -10.24 3.14
C THR A 137 1.96 -11.20 3.04
N THR A 138 1.85 -12.09 4.03
CA THR A 138 0.84 -13.17 4.10
C THR A 138 0.53 -13.50 5.55
N GLU A 139 -0.74 -13.79 5.86
CA GLU A 139 -1.16 -14.30 7.18
C GLU A 139 -0.69 -13.45 8.38
N GLU A 140 -0.50 -12.17 8.16
CA GLU A 140 0.02 -11.23 9.14
C GLU A 140 -0.60 -9.84 8.97
N LEU A 141 -0.46 -9.01 10.00
CA LEU A 141 -0.83 -7.60 9.91
C LEU A 141 0.21 -6.86 9.06
N ALA A 142 -0.25 -6.17 8.04
CA ALA A 142 0.57 -5.30 7.21
C ALA A 142 0.01 -3.88 7.21
N GLU A 143 0.86 -2.87 7.40
CA GLU A 143 0.42 -1.49 7.56
C GLU A 143 1.37 -0.48 6.91
N ILE A 144 0.82 0.65 6.47
CA ILE A 144 1.60 1.86 6.19
C ILE A 144 1.61 2.74 7.44
N ARG A 145 2.81 3.20 7.82
CA ARG A 145 3.03 4.10 8.94
C ARG A 145 3.83 5.31 8.51
N VAL A 146 3.62 6.40 9.23
CA VAL A 146 4.32 7.66 9.00
C VAL A 146 4.74 8.32 10.31
N ILE A 147 5.66 9.27 10.22
CA ILE A 147 6.03 10.14 11.33
C ILE A 147 6.27 11.57 10.83
N ASP A 148 5.93 12.55 11.66
CA ASP A 148 6.21 13.96 11.39
C ASP A 148 7.63 14.38 11.77
N ASN A 149 8.00 15.59 11.41
CA ASN A 149 9.33 16.17 11.64
C ASN A 149 9.49 16.88 13.00
N GLY A 150 8.62 16.58 13.96
CA GLY A 150 8.53 17.29 15.24
C GLY A 150 7.46 18.37 15.27
N THR A 151 6.71 18.54 14.18
CA THR A 151 5.54 19.44 14.10
C THR A 151 4.34 18.67 13.59
N SER A 152 3.25 18.70 14.36
CA SER A 152 1.99 18.04 13.99
C SER A 152 1.48 18.48 12.61
N ILE A 153 0.98 17.51 11.85
CA ILE A 153 0.33 17.71 10.56
C ILE A 153 -1.19 17.80 10.77
N PRO A 154 -1.81 18.97 10.51
CA PRO A 154 -3.24 19.13 10.70
C PRO A 154 -4.03 18.54 9.53
N VAL A 155 -5.28 18.15 9.78
CA VAL A 155 -6.22 17.63 8.77
C VAL A 155 -6.51 18.65 7.66
N ALA A 156 -6.42 19.94 7.96
CA ALA A 156 -6.63 21.03 6.99
C ALA A 156 -5.53 21.12 5.91
N SER A 157 -4.37 20.50 6.15
CA SER A 157 -3.25 20.41 5.19
C SER A 157 -2.75 18.96 5.20
N PRO A 158 -3.53 18.03 4.64
CA PRO A 158 -3.22 16.62 4.76
C PRO A 158 -2.06 16.22 3.84
N PHE A 159 -1.35 15.15 4.20
CA PHE A 159 -0.54 14.40 3.26
C PHE A 159 -1.40 13.32 2.58
N LEU A 160 -0.96 12.82 1.44
CA LEU A 160 -1.58 11.71 0.73
C LEU A 160 -0.57 10.58 0.55
N ILE A 161 -1.04 9.34 0.74
CA ILE A 161 -0.31 8.13 0.36
C ILE A 161 -1.15 7.35 -0.63
N ALA A 162 -0.52 6.90 -1.71
CA ALA A 162 -1.09 5.96 -2.66
C ALA A 162 -0.26 4.68 -2.70
N LEU A 163 -0.95 3.55 -2.83
CA LEU A 163 -0.39 2.23 -2.92
C LEU A 163 -0.90 1.55 -4.18
N TRP A 164 0.02 1.05 -4.99
CA TRP A 164 -0.28 0.04 -6.00
C TRP A 164 0.34 -1.29 -5.59
N ALA A 165 -0.52 -2.29 -5.49
CA ALA A 165 -0.16 -3.62 -5.05
C ALA A 165 -0.94 -4.67 -5.88
N LYS A 166 -0.62 -5.94 -5.64
CA LYS A 166 -1.41 -7.07 -6.10
C LYS A 166 -1.92 -7.84 -4.90
N ARG A 167 -3.22 -8.08 -4.85
CA ARG A 167 -3.82 -9.01 -3.89
C ARG A 167 -3.85 -10.39 -4.52
N VAL A 168 -3.36 -11.39 -3.79
CA VAL A 168 -3.40 -12.79 -4.18
C VAL A 168 -4.32 -13.54 -3.23
N GLU A 169 -5.32 -14.21 -3.77
CA GLU A 169 -6.15 -15.16 -3.03
C GLU A 169 -5.71 -16.56 -3.45
N LEU A 170 -5.11 -17.31 -2.53
CA LEU A 170 -4.66 -18.69 -2.73
C LEU A 170 -5.85 -19.65 -2.63
N ALA A 171 -5.82 -20.74 -3.41
CA ALA A 171 -6.90 -21.73 -3.44
C ALA A 171 -6.89 -22.69 -2.24
#